data_AF-A0A7S7QMI5-F1
#
_entry.id   AF-A0A7S7QMI5-F1
#
_cell.length_a   1.000
_cell.length_b   1.000
_cell.length_c   1.000
_cell.angle_alpha   90.00
_cell.angle_beta   90.00
_cell.angle_gamma   90.00
#
_symmetry.space_group_name_H-M   'P 1'
#
loop_
_entity.id
_entity.type
_entity.pdbx_description
1 polymer ?
#
loop_
_entity_poly.entity_id
_entity_poly.type
_entity_poly.pdbx_seq_one_letter_code
_entity_poly.pdbx_strand_id
1 'polypeptide(L)'
;MQPLWRITISGWNLSGSVQAPGRSGVHLRGNGAWLWSTDGRRYADCVVGPGPMVLGHAHSGGVLAITEQAAMRTHHYLMYQRAQGQLGPYADSVRFCTDGSEANLLALRLARALTRRTNILKIDGDFHVQLQQNHRAEPGHNGQRPVAESAGIPPEITETIVIAPYNDIERTPQIVEPAGDEVAAIVVESMQLTFMPLPGLLQDLRALSDSIGALLVFDGVVTGFRLELEGAQDFGVILDLCALGKILGGGSPLVAVAEQTDVLKLTTSGRPGDGRSAPISQGLRPYSKKVRSSGGRFARNRRQAFGALQTIGRPAFQQVVFGDGPRNTVQPSRH
;
A
#
# COMPACT_ATOMS: atom_id res chain seq x y z
N MET A 1 -5.07 16.92 41.81
CA MET A 1 -4.73 17.11 40.38
C MET A 1 -3.96 15.88 39.95
N GLN A 2 -4.49 15.08 39.01
CA GLN A 2 -3.72 13.98 38.40
C GLN A 2 -3.44 14.32 36.94
N PRO A 3 -2.22 14.07 36.43
CA PRO A 3 -1.90 14.31 35.04
C PRO A 3 -2.41 13.12 34.22
N LEU A 4 -3.60 13.24 33.64
CA LEU A 4 -4.11 12.26 32.68
C LEU A 4 -3.56 12.57 31.29
N TRP A 5 -2.26 12.34 31.10
CA TRP A 5 -1.74 12.10 29.74
C TRP A 5 -2.18 10.70 29.35
N ARG A 6 -3.28 10.59 28.61
CA ARG A 6 -3.64 9.35 27.92
C ARG A 6 -2.80 9.27 26.66
N ILE A 7 -2.08 8.16 26.52
CA ILE A 7 -1.29 7.83 25.33
C ILE A 7 -2.24 7.82 24.12
N THR A 8 -2.04 8.76 23.20
CA THR A 8 -2.68 8.75 21.88
C THR A 8 -1.80 7.90 20.97
N ILE A 9 -2.26 6.70 20.59
CA ILE A 9 -1.66 5.96 19.47
C ILE A 9 -2.23 6.60 18.21
N SER A 10 -1.51 7.57 17.61
CA SER A 10 -1.86 8.12 16.30
C SER A 10 -0.91 7.57 15.23
N GLY A 11 -1.44 6.70 14.37
CA GLY A 11 -0.85 6.43 13.06
C GLY A 11 -1.33 7.50 12.07
N TRP A 12 -0.50 8.55 11.89
CA TRP A 12 -0.62 9.69 10.97
C TRP A 12 -1.77 10.70 11.17
N ASN A 13 -1.42 11.84 11.78
CA ASN A 13 -1.90 13.21 11.49
C ASN A 13 -1.02 14.22 12.26
N LEU A 14 0.22 14.42 11.80
CA LEU A 14 1.01 15.62 12.12
C LEU A 14 1.31 16.43 10.85
N SER A 15 0.51 16.28 9.79
CA SER A 15 0.26 17.41 8.91
C SER A 15 -0.59 18.38 9.71
N GLY A 16 0.06 19.42 10.25
CA GLY A 16 -0.58 20.42 11.10
C GLY A 16 -1.90 20.86 10.49
N SER A 17 -2.99 20.56 11.17
CA SER A 17 -4.25 21.22 10.89
C SER A 17 -4.03 22.70 11.19
N VAL A 18 -3.77 23.50 10.16
CA VAL A 18 -3.94 24.96 10.24
C VAL A 18 -5.40 25.15 10.62
N GLN A 19 -5.63 25.41 11.89
CA GLN A 19 -6.97 25.66 12.39
C GLN A 19 -7.49 26.92 11.73
N ALA A 20 -8.59 26.81 11.00
CA ALA A 20 -9.36 27.98 10.64
C ALA A 20 -9.72 28.74 11.93
N PRO A 21 -9.52 30.06 12.01
CA PRO A 21 -9.86 30.84 13.19
C PRO A 21 -11.30 30.54 13.64
N GLY A 22 -11.47 30.17 14.91
CA GLY A 22 -12.79 29.90 15.51
C GLY A 22 -13.28 28.44 15.48
N ARG A 23 -12.52 27.48 14.93
CA ARG A 23 -12.82 26.04 15.06
C ARG A 23 -11.82 25.34 15.97
N SER A 24 -12.08 25.40 17.28
CA SER A 24 -11.44 24.50 18.25
C SER A 24 -12.22 23.20 18.30
N GLY A 25 -11.58 22.09 17.94
CA GLY A 25 -12.21 20.79 18.00
C GLY A 25 -11.17 19.71 18.20
N VAL A 26 -10.43 19.76 19.32
CA VAL A 26 -9.67 18.58 19.74
C VAL A 26 -10.70 17.50 20.06
N HIS A 27 -10.65 16.38 19.35
CA HIS A 27 -11.54 15.24 19.61
C HIS A 27 -10.99 14.41 20.77
N LEU A 28 -11.77 14.30 21.86
CA LEU A 28 -11.41 13.56 23.07
C LEU A 28 -11.64 12.06 22.96
N ARG A 29 -12.67 11.66 22.21
CA ARG A 29 -13.02 10.25 22.01
C ARG A 29 -13.83 10.05 20.74
N GLY A 30 -13.83 8.81 20.24
CA GLY A 30 -14.72 8.35 19.19
C GLY A 30 -15.35 6.99 19.54
N ASN A 31 -16.53 6.72 18.97
CA ASN A 31 -17.20 5.42 19.04
C ASN A 31 -18.15 5.27 17.84
N GLY A 32 -18.02 4.20 17.07
CA GLY A 32 -18.74 4.01 15.81
C GLY A 32 -18.47 5.18 14.86
N ALA A 33 -19.52 5.75 14.28
CA ALA A 33 -19.42 6.88 13.36
C ALA A 33 -19.34 8.26 14.06
N TRP A 34 -19.12 8.32 15.38
CA TRP A 34 -19.23 9.55 16.16
C TRP A 34 -17.90 9.95 16.81
N LEU A 35 -17.63 11.25 16.82
CA LEU A 35 -16.55 11.90 17.55
C LEU A 35 -17.11 12.89 18.58
N TRP A 36 -16.42 13.06 19.70
CA TRP A 36 -16.74 14.03 20.73
C TRP A 36 -15.56 14.97 20.94
N SER A 37 -15.80 16.27 20.84
CA SER A 37 -14.80 17.32 21.11
C SER A 37 -14.62 17.60 22.60
N THR A 38 -13.61 18.40 22.91
CA THR A 38 -13.32 18.91 24.26
C THR A 38 -14.44 19.72 24.90
N ASP A 39 -15.30 20.38 24.11
CA ASP A 39 -16.47 21.13 24.59
C ASP A 39 -17.74 20.26 24.69
N GLY A 40 -17.61 18.95 24.51
CA GLY A 40 -18.71 17.98 24.63
C GLY A 40 -19.61 17.88 23.40
N ARG A 41 -19.34 18.64 22.32
CA ARG A 41 -20.10 18.52 21.06
C ARG A 41 -19.83 17.18 20.38
N ARG A 42 -20.87 16.61 19.79
CA ARG A 42 -20.82 15.36 19.04
C ARG A 42 -20.86 15.64 17.54
N TYR A 43 -19.96 15.03 16.79
CA TYR A 43 -19.84 15.15 15.34
C TYR A 43 -19.99 13.77 14.70
N ALA A 44 -20.73 13.70 13.58
CA ALA A 44 -20.63 12.54 12.70
C ALA A 44 -19.28 12.60 11.99
N ASP A 45 -18.50 11.52 12.04
CA ASP A 45 -17.22 11.44 11.37
C ASP A 45 -17.40 10.96 9.92
N CYS A 46 -17.61 11.92 9.03
CA CYS A 46 -17.63 11.68 7.59
C CYS A 46 -16.22 11.65 6.96
N VAL A 47 -15.17 11.92 7.74
CA VAL A 47 -13.76 11.84 7.31
C VAL A 47 -13.22 10.43 7.55
N VAL A 48 -13.84 9.68 8.46
CA VAL A 48 -13.56 8.27 8.74
C VAL A 48 -12.10 8.09 9.18
N GLY A 49 -11.65 9.00 10.05
CA GLY A 49 -10.27 9.15 10.51
C GLY A 49 -9.25 8.97 9.38
N PRO A 50 -8.95 10.04 8.62
CA PRO A 50 -8.61 10.04 7.17
C PRO A 50 -8.46 8.68 6.43
N GLY A 51 -9.40 7.74 6.60
CA GLY A 51 -9.38 6.44 5.91
C GLY A 51 -9.51 5.20 6.82
N PRO A 52 -8.62 4.91 7.78
CA PRO A 52 -8.59 3.67 8.55
C PRO A 52 -9.90 3.27 9.23
N MET A 53 -10.74 4.21 9.62
CA MET A 53 -11.85 3.95 10.55
C MET A 53 -13.10 3.39 9.85
N VAL A 54 -12.94 2.50 8.87
CA VAL A 54 -14.06 1.91 8.11
C VAL A 54 -15.05 1.16 9.01
N LEU A 55 -14.55 0.48 10.03
CA LEU A 55 -15.37 -0.20 11.03
C LEU A 55 -15.87 0.73 12.14
N GLY A 56 -15.61 2.04 12.01
CA GLY A 56 -15.88 3.05 13.01
C GLY A 56 -14.85 3.09 14.14
N HIS A 57 -14.94 4.15 14.94
CA HIS A 57 -14.10 4.38 16.11
C HIS A 57 -14.34 3.34 17.21
N ALA A 58 -13.27 2.92 17.88
CA ALA A 58 -13.31 1.99 19.00
C ALA A 58 -14.09 0.69 18.68
N HIS A 59 -13.93 0.17 17.47
CA HIS A 59 -14.51 -1.11 17.06
C HIS A 59 -14.08 -2.22 18.04
N SER A 60 -15.04 -2.91 18.64
CA SER A 60 -14.81 -3.84 19.76
C SER A 60 -13.79 -4.93 19.44
N GLY A 61 -13.87 -5.51 18.24
CA GLY A 61 -12.92 -6.54 17.79
C GLY A 61 -11.47 -6.03 17.69
N GLY A 62 -11.29 -4.79 17.21
CA GLY A 62 -9.95 -4.19 17.10
C GLY A 62 -9.39 -3.82 18.47
N VAL A 63 -10.23 -3.22 19.32
CA VAL A 63 -9.85 -2.87 20.70
C VAL A 63 -9.45 -4.10 21.51
N LEU A 64 -10.22 -5.19 21.41
CA LEU A 64 -9.92 -6.44 22.11
C LEU A 64 -8.58 -7.02 21.64
N ALA A 65 -8.40 -7.18 20.32
CA ALA A 65 -7.17 -7.76 19.76
C ALA A 65 -5.91 -6.96 20.13
N ILE A 66 -6.00 -5.61 20.07
CA ILE A 66 -4.89 -4.73 20.47
C ILE A 66 -4.62 -4.86 21.97
N THR A 67 -5.66 -4.89 22.82
CA THR A 67 -5.50 -4.95 24.28
C THR A 67 -4.89 -6.28 24.71
N GLU A 68 -5.36 -7.40 24.16
CA GLU A 68 -4.80 -8.73 24.44
C GLU A 68 -3.34 -8.83 24.00
N GLN A 69 -3.03 -8.36 22.78
CA GLN A 69 -1.65 -8.37 22.29
C GLN A 69 -0.76 -7.47 23.14
N ALA A 70 -1.21 -6.26 23.51
CA ALA A 70 -0.46 -5.32 24.32
C ALA A 70 -0.20 -5.83 25.75
N ALA A 71 -1.16 -6.56 26.34
CA ALA A 71 -0.99 -7.21 27.65
C ALA A 71 0.12 -8.28 27.64
N MET A 72 0.34 -8.93 26.49
CA MET A 72 1.40 -9.93 26.33
C MET A 72 2.73 -9.31 25.90
N ARG A 73 2.71 -8.45 24.88
CA ARG A 73 3.87 -7.76 24.29
C ARG A 73 3.43 -6.75 23.22
N THR A 74 3.94 -5.53 23.29
CA THR A 74 3.70 -4.49 22.26
C THR A 74 4.72 -4.52 21.12
N HIS A 75 5.91 -5.08 21.35
CA HIS A 75 6.97 -5.17 20.34
C HIS A 75 7.81 -6.43 20.52
N HIS A 76 8.17 -7.09 19.42
CA HIS A 76 9.22 -8.12 19.41
C HIS A 76 9.85 -8.21 18.03
N TYR A 77 11.18 -8.25 18.01
CA TYR A 77 12.01 -8.40 16.82
C TYR A 77 11.63 -9.55 15.84
N LEU A 78 11.01 -10.64 16.30
CA LEU A 78 10.67 -11.81 15.47
C LEU A 78 9.20 -11.83 14.99
N MET A 79 8.41 -10.77 15.22
CA MET A 79 6.98 -10.72 14.86
C MET A 79 6.72 -10.91 13.36
N TYR A 80 7.69 -10.61 12.50
CA TYR A 80 7.52 -10.55 11.05
C TYR A 80 7.27 -11.91 10.36
N GLN A 81 7.68 -13.03 10.97
CA GLN A 81 7.59 -14.34 10.30
C GLN A 81 6.18 -14.94 10.29
N ARG A 82 5.27 -14.51 11.18
CA ARG A 82 3.95 -15.16 11.36
C ARG A 82 2.82 -14.60 10.49
N ALA A 83 3.02 -13.48 9.80
CA ALA A 83 1.97 -12.85 8.98
C ALA A 83 2.12 -13.10 7.48
N GLN A 84 3.16 -13.83 7.05
CA GLN A 84 3.27 -14.27 5.66
C GLN A 84 2.06 -15.15 5.33
N GLY A 85 1.31 -14.79 4.27
CA GLY A 85 0.08 -15.47 3.85
C GLY A 85 -1.22 -15.00 4.52
N GLN A 86 -1.20 -13.97 5.38
CA GLN A 86 -2.41 -13.51 6.10
C GLN A 86 -3.14 -12.32 5.44
N LEU A 87 -2.55 -11.68 4.42
CA LEU A 87 -3.23 -10.58 3.69
C LEU A 87 -4.16 -11.09 2.58
N GLY A 88 -4.42 -12.40 2.52
CA GLY A 88 -5.30 -13.02 1.53
C GLY A 88 -4.78 -12.84 0.10
N PRO A 89 -5.64 -12.54 -0.89
CA PRO A 89 -5.29 -12.51 -2.31
C PRO A 89 -4.24 -11.46 -2.69
N TYR A 90 -3.96 -10.49 -1.80
CA TYR A 90 -2.98 -9.45 -2.08
C TYR A 90 -1.56 -9.99 -2.25
N ALA A 91 -1.15 -11.03 -1.53
CA ALA A 91 0.25 -11.43 -1.53
C ALA A 91 0.56 -12.83 -1.00
N ASP A 92 1.57 -13.44 -1.62
CA ASP A 92 2.27 -14.61 -1.11
C ASP A 92 3.28 -14.23 -0.01
N SER A 93 3.80 -13.01 -0.06
CA SER A 93 4.80 -12.51 0.90
C SER A 93 4.56 -11.03 1.23
N VAL A 94 4.77 -10.69 2.50
CA VAL A 94 4.50 -9.35 3.01
C VAL A 94 5.65 -8.87 3.89
N ARG A 95 5.91 -7.56 3.83
CA ARG A 95 6.83 -6.87 4.72
C ARG A 95 6.11 -5.70 5.35
N PHE A 96 6.02 -5.70 6.69
CA PHE A 96 5.38 -4.60 7.39
C PHE A 96 6.27 -3.37 7.52
N CYS A 97 5.61 -2.23 7.49
CA CYS A 97 6.09 -0.86 7.62
C CYS A 97 5.26 -0.12 8.67
N THR A 98 5.73 1.03 9.14
CA THR A 98 5.00 1.85 10.10
C THR A 98 4.02 2.81 9.44
N ASP A 99 4.23 3.16 8.17
CA ASP A 99 3.32 3.99 7.40
C ASP A 99 3.38 3.79 5.88
N GLY A 100 2.37 4.34 5.18
CA GLY A 100 2.18 4.22 3.73
C GLY A 100 3.33 4.82 2.93
N SER A 101 3.92 5.90 3.43
CA SER A 101 5.10 6.52 2.82
C SER A 101 6.26 5.52 2.86
N GLU A 102 6.57 4.93 4.01
CA GLU A 102 7.63 3.93 4.11
C GLU A 102 7.39 2.74 3.16
N ALA A 103 6.14 2.28 3.04
CA ALA A 103 5.79 1.19 2.14
C ALA A 103 6.02 1.56 0.66
N ASN A 104 5.56 2.72 0.21
CA ASN A 104 5.81 3.19 -1.16
C ASN A 104 7.29 3.40 -1.44
N LEU A 105 8.03 4.03 -0.52
CA LEU A 105 9.48 4.20 -0.64
C LEU A 105 10.18 2.85 -0.81
N LEU A 106 9.78 1.88 0.02
CA LEU A 106 10.32 0.53 -0.02
C LEU A 106 10.03 -0.14 -1.37
N ALA A 107 8.78 -0.10 -1.85
CA ALA A 107 8.39 -0.70 -3.12
C ALA A 107 9.17 -0.09 -4.30
N LEU A 108 9.25 1.24 -4.38
CA LEU A 108 9.97 1.94 -5.44
C LEU A 108 11.48 1.68 -5.39
N ARG A 109 12.06 1.63 -4.18
CA ARG A 109 13.47 1.28 -3.99
C ARG A 109 13.77 -0.15 -4.43
N LEU A 110 12.85 -1.09 -4.16
CA LEU A 110 12.98 -2.47 -4.62
C LEU A 110 12.92 -2.56 -6.14
N ALA A 111 11.98 -1.88 -6.77
CA ALA A 111 11.87 -1.82 -8.23
C ALA A 111 13.16 -1.30 -8.87
N ARG A 112 13.72 -0.20 -8.35
CA ARG A 112 15.01 0.35 -8.81
C ARG A 112 16.18 -0.63 -8.62
N ALA A 113 16.27 -1.27 -7.45
CA ALA A 113 17.34 -2.24 -7.17
C ALA A 113 17.29 -3.47 -8.08
N LEU A 114 16.08 -3.95 -8.38
CA LEU A 114 15.82 -5.12 -9.22
C LEU A 114 16.16 -4.89 -10.68
N THR A 115 15.62 -3.80 -11.21
CA THR A 115 15.76 -3.43 -12.62
C THR A 115 17.09 -2.78 -12.92
N ARG A 116 17.75 -2.21 -11.89
CA ARG A 116 18.92 -1.31 -12.00
C ARG A 116 18.65 -0.07 -12.85
N ARG A 117 17.41 0.40 -12.76
CA ARG A 117 16.90 1.55 -13.48
C ARG A 117 16.54 2.62 -12.47
N THR A 118 16.47 3.86 -12.94
CA THR A 118 16.32 5.02 -12.06
C THR A 118 14.91 5.61 -12.14
N ASN A 119 14.32 5.62 -13.33
CA ASN A 119 13.13 6.40 -13.59
C ASN A 119 11.89 5.71 -13.03
N ILE A 120 10.95 6.49 -12.51
CA ILE A 120 9.63 6.02 -12.07
C ILE A 120 8.60 6.70 -12.93
N LEU A 121 7.75 5.90 -13.58
CA LEU A 121 6.53 6.40 -14.20
C LEU A 121 5.46 6.53 -13.12
N LYS A 122 5.02 7.76 -12.88
CA LYS A 122 3.93 8.12 -11.98
C LYS A 122 2.72 8.54 -12.82
N ILE A 123 1.52 8.23 -12.35
CA ILE A 123 0.31 8.79 -12.95
C ILE A 123 0.00 10.16 -12.34
N ASP A 124 -0.29 11.13 -13.20
CA ASP A 124 -0.53 12.52 -12.82
C ASP A 124 -1.72 12.64 -11.88
N GLY A 125 -1.59 13.39 -10.79
CA GLY A 125 -2.63 13.51 -9.76
C GLY A 125 -2.60 12.45 -8.66
N ASP A 126 -1.93 11.31 -8.85
CA ASP A 126 -1.72 10.32 -7.76
C ASP A 126 -0.89 10.96 -6.64
N PHE A 127 -1.21 10.63 -5.39
CA PHE A 127 -0.48 11.10 -4.22
C PHE A 127 0.32 9.98 -3.56
N HIS A 128 1.62 9.96 -3.85
CA HIS A 128 2.59 9.18 -3.10
C HIS A 128 3.56 10.15 -2.42
N VAL A 129 3.70 10.10 -1.10
CA VAL A 129 4.44 11.12 -0.32
C VAL A 129 5.87 11.35 -0.82
N GLN A 130 6.53 10.31 -1.36
CA GLN A 130 7.88 10.42 -1.92
C GLN A 130 7.93 11.01 -3.33
N LEU A 131 6.80 11.03 -4.04
CA LEU A 131 6.68 11.41 -5.44
C LEU A 131 5.71 12.60 -5.57
N GLN A 132 6.04 13.73 -4.94
CA GLN A 132 5.28 14.97 -5.04
C GLN A 132 5.70 15.76 -6.29
N GLN A 133 5.62 15.11 -7.44
CA GLN A 133 5.80 15.70 -8.75
C GLN A 133 4.50 15.48 -9.55
N ASN A 134 3.97 16.56 -10.12
CA ASN A 134 2.79 16.54 -10.98
C ASN A 134 3.06 17.35 -12.24
N HIS A 135 2.21 17.20 -13.26
CA HIS A 135 2.24 18.13 -14.38
C HIS A 135 1.72 19.49 -13.92
N ARG A 136 2.44 20.53 -14.33
CA ARG A 136 1.95 21.91 -14.24
C ARG A 136 2.06 22.53 -15.62
N ALA A 137 0.97 23.16 -16.06
CA ALA A 137 1.02 24.01 -17.24
C ALA A 137 1.90 25.22 -16.92
N GLU A 138 3.15 25.21 -17.36
CA GLU A 138 4.02 26.38 -17.32
C GLU A 138 4.03 27.08 -18.69
N PRO A 139 4.02 28.43 -18.74
CA PRO A 139 4.14 29.16 -20.00
C PRO A 139 5.42 28.77 -20.74
N GLY A 140 5.29 28.25 -21.97
CA GLY A 140 6.43 27.85 -22.81
C GLY A 140 6.89 26.39 -22.65
N HIS A 141 6.23 25.60 -21.79
CA HIS A 141 6.37 24.15 -21.76
C HIS A 141 5.01 23.51 -22.02
N ASN A 142 4.98 22.44 -22.80
CA ASN A 142 3.74 21.77 -23.24
C ASN A 142 3.07 20.96 -22.11
N GLY A 143 3.32 21.31 -20.85
CA GLY A 143 2.86 20.56 -19.67
C GLY A 143 3.48 19.18 -19.54
N GLN A 144 4.57 18.86 -20.24
CA GLN A 144 5.17 17.51 -20.29
C GLN A 144 6.30 17.27 -19.27
N ARG A 145 6.76 18.32 -18.56
CA ARG A 145 7.85 18.18 -17.59
C ARG A 145 7.29 18.07 -16.17
N PRO A 146 7.74 17.08 -15.37
CA PRO A 146 7.41 17.01 -13.95
C PRO A 146 7.85 18.28 -13.22
N VAL A 147 6.98 18.79 -12.34
CA VAL A 147 7.29 19.91 -11.46
C VAL A 147 7.10 19.47 -10.01
N ALA A 148 8.06 19.79 -9.15
CA ALA A 148 7.96 19.55 -7.72
C ALA A 148 6.85 20.42 -7.11
N GLU A 149 5.94 19.80 -6.35
CA GLU A 149 4.82 20.51 -5.72
C GLU A 149 5.19 21.17 -4.39
N SER A 150 6.27 20.71 -3.77
CA SER A 150 6.79 21.24 -2.52
C SER A 150 8.22 21.73 -2.67
N ALA A 151 8.53 22.83 -1.99
CA ALA A 151 9.90 23.24 -1.75
C ALA A 151 10.66 22.16 -0.96
N GLY A 152 11.98 22.11 -1.12
CA GLY A 152 12.86 21.16 -0.43
C GLY A 152 13.03 19.82 -1.15
N ILE A 153 12.36 19.60 -2.29
CA ILE A 153 12.63 18.46 -3.17
C ILE A 153 13.81 18.83 -4.09
N PRO A 154 14.95 18.11 -4.02
CA PRO A 154 16.08 18.35 -4.92
C PRO A 154 15.68 18.14 -6.39
N PRO A 155 16.14 18.99 -7.33
CA PRO A 155 15.84 18.86 -8.76
C PRO A 155 16.16 17.48 -9.33
N GLU A 156 17.23 16.84 -8.82
CA GLU A 156 17.70 15.53 -9.24
C GLU A 156 16.66 14.44 -8.96
N ILE A 157 15.78 14.60 -7.96
CA ILE A 157 14.68 13.65 -7.75
C ILE A 157 13.66 13.80 -8.88
N THR A 158 13.29 15.04 -9.23
CA THR A 158 12.31 15.35 -10.28
C THR A 158 12.77 14.85 -11.65
N GLU A 159 14.07 14.86 -11.93
CA GLU A 159 14.65 14.31 -13.15
C GLU A 159 14.48 12.79 -13.29
N THR A 160 14.22 12.09 -12.19
CA THR A 160 13.96 10.63 -12.19
C THR A 160 12.49 10.28 -12.32
N ILE A 161 11.61 11.26 -12.51
CA ILE A 161 10.17 11.03 -12.59
C ILE A 161 9.71 11.25 -14.02
N VAL A 162 8.90 10.32 -14.52
CA VAL A 162 8.14 10.46 -15.76
C VAL A 162 6.67 10.51 -15.36
N ILE A 163 5.88 11.40 -15.94
CA ILE A 163 4.47 11.56 -15.57
C ILE A 163 3.58 11.29 -16.77
N ALA A 164 2.65 10.35 -16.63
CA ALA A 164 1.60 10.09 -17.62
C ALA A 164 0.23 10.56 -17.10
N PRO A 165 -0.69 11.01 -17.97
CA PRO A 165 -2.01 11.43 -17.52
C PRO A 165 -2.84 10.24 -17.03
N TYR A 166 -3.64 10.46 -15.98
CA TYR A 166 -4.62 9.47 -15.54
C TYR A 166 -5.67 9.23 -16.63
N ASN A 167 -6.06 7.97 -16.84
CA ASN A 167 -7.05 7.56 -17.84
C ASN A 167 -6.71 7.89 -19.31
N ASP A 168 -5.46 8.25 -19.64
CA ASP A 168 -5.02 8.51 -21.01
C ASP A 168 -3.96 7.48 -21.45
N ILE A 169 -4.44 6.26 -21.72
CA ILE A 169 -3.56 5.19 -22.15
C ILE A 169 -3.02 5.41 -23.56
N GLU A 170 -3.73 6.15 -24.40
CA GLU A 170 -3.28 6.43 -25.76
C GLU A 170 -2.03 7.28 -25.78
N ARG A 171 -1.82 8.18 -24.80
CA ARG A 171 -0.63 9.03 -24.68
C ARG A 171 0.48 8.45 -23.79
N THR A 172 0.14 7.50 -22.92
CA THR A 172 1.09 6.98 -21.93
C THR A 172 2.33 6.34 -22.59
N PRO A 173 2.22 5.48 -23.63
CA PRO A 173 3.38 4.89 -24.30
C PRO A 173 4.34 5.92 -24.92
N GLN A 174 3.84 6.98 -25.54
CA GLN A 174 4.65 8.02 -26.20
C GLN A 174 5.38 8.88 -25.17
N ILE A 175 4.80 9.08 -23.99
CA ILE A 175 5.45 9.77 -22.88
C ILE A 175 6.56 8.90 -22.27
N VAL A 176 6.34 7.59 -22.22
CA VAL A 176 7.29 6.63 -21.66
C VAL A 176 8.43 6.33 -22.63
N GLU A 177 8.19 6.35 -23.95
CA GLU A 177 9.15 5.98 -24.99
C GLU A 177 10.55 6.62 -24.83
N PRO A 178 10.70 7.94 -24.53
CA PRO A 178 12.01 8.55 -24.34
C PRO A 178 12.78 8.00 -23.12
N ALA A 179 12.06 7.58 -22.08
CA ALA A 179 12.64 6.96 -20.89
C ALA A 179 12.78 5.44 -21.02
N GLY A 180 11.92 4.80 -21.83
CA GLY A 180 11.92 3.39 -22.22
C GLY A 180 12.43 2.43 -21.16
N ASP A 181 13.57 1.80 -21.47
CA ASP A 181 14.25 0.79 -20.65
C ASP A 181 14.95 1.36 -19.39
N GLU A 182 14.82 2.64 -19.10
CA GLU A 182 15.30 3.27 -17.86
C GLU A 182 14.19 3.40 -16.80
N VAL A 183 12.96 2.98 -17.12
CA VAL A 183 11.85 2.95 -16.16
C VAL A 183 11.94 1.69 -15.29
N ALA A 184 12.13 1.90 -14.00
CA ALA A 184 12.18 0.85 -12.98
C ALA A 184 10.78 0.37 -12.58
N ALA A 185 9.85 1.32 -12.43
CA ALA A 185 8.51 1.03 -11.96
C ALA A 185 7.48 1.96 -12.59
N ILE A 186 6.27 1.42 -12.77
CA ILE A 186 5.03 2.18 -12.98
C ILE A 186 4.30 2.13 -11.64
N VAL A 187 4.00 3.28 -11.05
CA VAL A 187 3.24 3.39 -9.80
C VAL A 187 1.89 4.04 -10.05
N VAL A 188 0.83 3.46 -9.49
CA VAL A 188 -0.55 3.89 -9.73
C VAL A 188 -1.46 3.64 -8.52
N GLU A 189 -2.37 4.58 -8.24
CA GLU A 189 -3.57 4.34 -7.43
C GLU A 189 -4.71 3.82 -8.33
N SER A 190 -5.48 2.82 -7.88
CA SER A 190 -6.65 2.36 -8.67
C SER A 190 -7.72 3.43 -8.86
N MET A 191 -7.84 4.35 -7.90
CA MET A 191 -8.80 5.45 -7.95
C MET A 191 -8.12 6.70 -7.41
N GLN A 192 -8.11 7.75 -8.24
CA GLN A 192 -7.62 9.07 -7.85
C GLN A 192 -8.73 9.89 -7.21
N LEU A 193 -8.66 10.13 -5.90
CA LEU A 193 -9.64 10.94 -5.16
C LEU A 193 -11.08 10.43 -5.30
N THR A 194 -11.81 10.89 -6.33
CA THR A 194 -13.18 10.48 -6.69
C THR A 194 -13.30 10.02 -8.15
N PHE A 195 -12.18 9.98 -8.89
CA PHE A 195 -12.12 9.60 -10.30
C PHE A 195 -11.82 8.10 -10.42
N MET A 196 -12.82 7.35 -10.88
CA MET A 196 -12.67 5.92 -11.15
C MET A 196 -11.74 5.68 -12.35
N PRO A 197 -11.03 4.54 -12.38
CA PRO A 197 -10.24 4.17 -13.53
C PRO A 197 -11.20 3.85 -14.69
N LEU A 198 -10.84 4.27 -15.90
CA LEU A 198 -11.54 3.82 -17.09
C LEU A 198 -11.36 2.30 -17.23
N PRO A 199 -12.37 1.58 -17.76
CA PRO A 199 -12.22 0.16 -18.06
C PRO A 199 -10.97 -0.08 -18.92
N GLY A 200 -10.11 -1.01 -18.49
CA GLY A 200 -8.87 -1.34 -19.21
C GLY A 200 -7.61 -0.66 -18.68
N LEU A 201 -7.71 0.46 -17.93
CA LEU A 201 -6.53 1.23 -17.51
C LEU A 201 -5.46 0.36 -16.85
N LEU A 202 -5.83 -0.41 -15.82
CA LEU A 202 -4.86 -1.22 -15.08
C LEU A 202 -4.29 -2.37 -15.91
N GLN A 203 -5.10 -2.94 -16.82
CA GLN A 203 -4.66 -3.98 -17.75
C GLN A 203 -3.65 -3.42 -18.75
N ASP A 204 -3.88 -2.20 -19.23
CA ASP A 204 -2.99 -1.56 -20.17
C ASP A 204 -1.68 -1.11 -19.50
N LEU A 205 -1.74 -0.59 -18.27
CA LEU A 205 -0.54 -0.31 -17.47
C LEU A 205 0.26 -1.58 -17.17
N ARG A 206 -0.40 -2.71 -16.92
CA ARG A 206 0.24 -4.02 -16.79
C ARG A 206 0.93 -4.44 -18.08
N ALA A 207 0.26 -4.32 -19.22
CA ALA A 207 0.83 -4.64 -20.52
C ALA A 207 2.04 -3.75 -20.85
N LEU A 208 1.96 -2.45 -20.55
CA LEU A 208 3.05 -1.50 -20.69
C LEU A 208 4.23 -1.84 -19.77
N SER A 209 3.95 -2.13 -18.50
CA SER A 209 4.97 -2.56 -17.54
C SER A 209 5.72 -3.80 -18.04
N ASP A 210 5.01 -4.76 -18.63
CA ASP A 210 5.62 -5.96 -19.21
C ASP A 210 6.42 -5.68 -20.48
N SER A 211 5.97 -4.76 -21.34
CA SER A 211 6.65 -4.45 -22.59
C SER A 211 8.00 -3.74 -22.38
N ILE A 212 8.07 -2.84 -21.39
CA ILE A 212 9.31 -2.11 -21.06
C ILE A 212 10.13 -2.80 -19.96
N GLY A 213 9.63 -3.89 -19.37
CA GLY A 213 10.31 -4.62 -18.29
C GLY A 213 10.37 -3.86 -16.95
N ALA A 214 9.48 -2.90 -16.72
CA ALA A 214 9.30 -2.24 -15.43
C ALA A 214 8.48 -3.13 -14.47
N LEU A 215 8.51 -2.82 -13.18
CA LEU A 215 7.59 -3.39 -12.20
C LEU A 215 6.31 -2.54 -12.12
N LEU A 216 5.16 -3.19 -11.99
CA LEU A 216 3.91 -2.50 -11.68
C LEU A 216 3.71 -2.47 -10.16
N VAL A 217 3.72 -1.27 -9.60
CA VAL A 217 3.54 -0.98 -8.17
C VAL A 217 2.16 -0.38 -7.97
N PHE A 218 1.36 -1.01 -7.13
CA PHE A 218 0.06 -0.50 -6.77
C PHE A 218 0.10 0.19 -5.43
N ASP A 219 -0.33 1.45 -5.39
CA ASP A 219 -0.57 2.14 -4.13
C ASP A 219 -2.02 1.91 -3.69
N GLY A 220 -2.20 0.85 -2.91
CA GLY A 220 -3.45 0.50 -2.26
C GLY A 220 -3.56 1.06 -0.84
N VAL A 221 -2.77 2.07 -0.45
CA VAL A 221 -2.80 2.60 0.92
C VAL A 221 -4.18 3.10 1.28
N VAL A 222 -4.90 3.74 0.34
CA VAL A 222 -6.29 4.21 0.54
C VAL A 222 -7.32 3.24 -0.03
N THR A 223 -7.08 2.66 -1.20
CA THR A 223 -8.09 1.88 -1.95
C THR A 223 -8.14 0.41 -1.53
N GLY A 224 -7.04 -0.14 -1.01
CA GLY A 224 -6.97 -1.52 -0.52
C GLY A 224 -7.87 -1.74 0.70
N PHE A 225 -8.65 -2.83 0.67
CA PHE A 225 -9.72 -3.16 1.62
C PHE A 225 -10.86 -2.11 1.70
N ARG A 226 -10.84 -1.08 0.84
CA ARG A 226 -11.87 -0.03 0.75
C ARG A 226 -12.78 -0.27 -0.46
N LEU A 227 -12.17 -0.24 -1.64
CA LEU A 227 -12.84 -0.41 -2.93
C LEU A 227 -12.62 -1.81 -3.47
N GLU A 228 -11.48 -2.38 -3.11
CA GLU A 228 -11.02 -3.68 -3.57
C GLU A 228 -10.73 -4.54 -2.35
N LEU A 229 -11.18 -5.79 -2.38
CA LEU A 229 -10.84 -6.80 -1.38
C LEU A 229 -9.72 -7.71 -1.88
N GLU A 230 -9.50 -7.76 -3.19
CA GLU A 230 -8.42 -8.53 -3.82
C GLU A 230 -7.33 -7.64 -4.43
N GLY A 231 -7.44 -6.33 -4.24
CA GLY A 231 -6.53 -5.34 -4.83
C GLY A 231 -6.67 -5.29 -6.34
N ALA A 232 -5.56 -5.21 -7.06
CA ALA A 232 -5.61 -5.22 -8.52
C ALA A 232 -6.20 -6.51 -9.13
N GLN A 233 -6.28 -7.62 -8.38
CA GLN A 233 -6.93 -8.83 -8.85
C GLN A 233 -8.44 -8.63 -9.06
N ASP A 234 -9.08 -7.69 -8.36
CA ASP A 234 -10.48 -7.30 -8.62
C ASP A 234 -10.64 -6.72 -10.04
N PHE A 235 -9.56 -6.23 -10.65
CA PHE A 235 -9.50 -5.79 -12.04
C PHE A 235 -8.88 -6.82 -12.98
N GLY A 236 -8.62 -8.05 -12.52
CA GLY A 236 -7.99 -9.10 -13.31
C GLY A 236 -6.51 -8.83 -13.63
N VAL A 237 -5.83 -8.02 -12.81
CA VAL A 237 -4.42 -7.64 -12.99
C VAL A 237 -3.56 -8.23 -11.88
N ILE A 238 -2.41 -8.79 -12.26
CA ILE A 238 -1.38 -9.27 -11.33
C ILE A 238 -0.30 -8.19 -11.21
N LEU A 239 -0.09 -7.71 -9.99
CA LEU A 239 0.91 -6.69 -9.67
C LEU A 239 2.23 -7.32 -9.27
N ASP A 240 3.31 -6.56 -9.41
CA ASP A 240 4.61 -6.97 -8.87
C ASP A 240 4.70 -6.64 -7.37
N LEU A 241 4.28 -5.44 -6.99
CA LEU A 241 4.31 -4.94 -5.60
C LEU A 241 3.03 -4.17 -5.28
N CYS A 242 2.59 -4.21 -4.02
CA CYS A 242 1.42 -3.50 -3.52
C CYS A 242 1.73 -2.84 -2.17
N ALA A 243 1.56 -1.53 -2.05
CA ALA A 243 1.55 -0.85 -0.76
C ALA A 243 0.14 -0.88 -0.17
N LEU A 244 0.01 -1.26 1.11
CA LEU A 244 -1.28 -1.40 1.81
C LEU A 244 -1.19 -0.71 3.17
N GLY A 245 -2.17 0.12 3.50
CA GLY A 245 -2.19 0.85 4.76
C GLY A 245 -3.61 1.16 5.20
N LYS A 246 -3.78 2.27 5.93
CA LYS A 246 -5.07 2.77 6.43
C LYS A 246 -5.93 1.65 7.04
N ILE A 247 -6.87 1.09 6.30
CA ILE A 247 -7.79 0.04 6.75
C ILE A 247 -7.04 -1.18 7.26
N LEU A 248 -5.91 -1.54 6.64
CA LEU A 248 -5.07 -2.65 7.06
C LEU A 248 -4.72 -2.56 8.56
N GLY A 249 -4.40 -1.36 9.04
CA GLY A 249 -4.08 -1.12 10.44
C GLY A 249 -5.29 -0.80 11.32
N GLY A 250 -6.46 -0.53 10.75
CA GLY A 250 -7.68 -0.22 11.52
C GLY A 250 -7.50 0.92 12.54
N GLY A 251 -6.64 1.89 12.24
CA GLY A 251 -6.28 3.01 13.12
C GLY A 251 -4.96 2.83 13.87
N SER A 252 -4.35 1.65 13.80
CA SER A 252 -2.98 1.40 14.29
C SER A 252 -1.94 1.67 13.20
N PRO A 253 -0.69 2.02 13.55
CA PRO A 253 0.42 2.16 12.61
C PRO A 253 0.88 0.80 12.09
N LEU A 254 0.08 0.21 11.20
CA LEU A 254 0.36 -1.05 10.52
C LEU A 254 0.10 -0.87 9.03
N VAL A 255 1.18 -1.00 8.27
CA VAL A 255 1.21 -0.90 6.81
C VAL A 255 2.04 -2.06 6.28
N ALA A 256 1.80 -2.51 5.05
CA ALA A 256 2.57 -3.56 4.42
C ALA A 256 2.98 -3.18 2.98
N VAL A 257 4.13 -3.68 2.56
CA VAL A 257 4.43 -3.95 1.16
C VAL A 257 4.18 -5.43 0.91
N ALA A 258 3.24 -5.71 0.04
CA ALA A 258 2.78 -7.03 -0.38
C ALA A 258 3.34 -7.37 -1.77
N GLU A 259 3.55 -8.65 -2.04
CA GLU A 259 4.00 -9.12 -3.35
C GLU A 259 3.45 -10.49 -3.76
N GLN A 260 3.49 -10.75 -5.07
CA GLN A 260 3.13 -12.04 -5.67
C GLN A 260 4.29 -12.68 -6.46
N THR A 261 5.44 -12.01 -6.55
CA THR A 261 6.50 -12.38 -7.52
C THR A 261 7.87 -12.65 -6.87
N ASP A 262 7.90 -12.93 -5.56
CA ASP A 262 9.12 -13.27 -4.79
C ASP A 262 10.20 -12.14 -4.75
N VAL A 263 9.84 -10.91 -5.11
CA VAL A 263 10.71 -9.72 -5.12
C VAL A 263 11.30 -9.38 -3.74
N LEU A 264 10.58 -9.57 -2.63
CA LEU A 264 10.94 -9.23 -1.26
C LEU A 264 12.02 -10.16 -0.73
N LYS A 265 12.23 -11.34 -1.33
CA LYS A 265 13.36 -12.22 -0.98
C LYS A 265 14.70 -11.48 -1.12
N LEU A 266 14.80 -10.53 -2.04
CA LEU A 266 16.01 -9.70 -2.25
C LEU A 266 16.30 -8.72 -1.11
N THR A 267 15.31 -8.44 -0.25
CA THR A 267 15.52 -7.61 0.94
C THR A 267 16.31 -8.31 2.05
N THR A 268 16.47 -9.64 1.96
CA THR A 268 17.01 -10.49 3.05
C THR A 268 18.43 -11.01 2.78
N SER A 269 18.90 -11.00 1.53
CA SER A 269 20.12 -11.72 1.11
C SER A 269 21.28 -10.82 0.67
N GLY A 270 21.20 -9.51 0.92
CA GLY A 270 22.11 -8.51 0.38
C GLY A 270 23.40 -8.23 1.15
N ARG A 271 24.48 -7.85 0.46
CA ARG A 271 25.64 -7.18 1.08
C ARG A 271 25.50 -5.66 0.92
N PRO A 272 25.67 -4.85 1.97
CA PRO A 272 25.73 -3.40 1.82
C PRO A 272 26.75 -2.99 0.72
N GLY A 273 26.33 -2.11 -0.19
CA GLY A 273 27.19 -1.58 -1.27
C GLY A 273 27.25 -2.39 -2.56
N ASP A 274 26.55 -3.53 -2.69
CA ASP A 274 26.60 -4.35 -3.91
C ASP A 274 25.72 -3.83 -5.06
N GLY A 275 24.90 -2.80 -4.83
CA GLY A 275 23.98 -2.20 -5.81
C GLY A 275 22.89 -3.16 -6.34
N ARG A 276 22.83 -4.39 -5.85
CA ARG A 276 21.93 -5.48 -6.30
C ARG A 276 20.95 -5.87 -5.21
N SER A 277 21.21 -5.47 -3.99
CA SER A 277 20.38 -5.75 -2.84
C SER A 277 19.91 -4.46 -2.19
N ALA A 278 18.66 -4.47 -1.73
CA ALA A 278 18.14 -3.46 -0.83
C ALA A 278 18.08 -4.08 0.58
N PRO A 279 19.20 -4.25 1.30
CA PRO A 279 19.12 -4.65 2.69
C PRO A 279 18.48 -3.51 3.46
N ILE A 280 17.19 -3.65 3.79
CA ILE A 280 16.43 -2.65 4.55
C ILE A 280 16.53 -2.92 6.06
N SER A 281 17.18 -4.02 6.47
CA SER A 281 17.55 -4.26 7.86
C SER A 281 19.04 -4.60 7.97
N GLN A 282 19.81 -3.79 8.70
CA GLN A 282 21.11 -4.21 9.23
C GLN A 282 20.99 -5.29 10.34
N GLY A 283 19.78 -5.63 10.80
CA GLY A 283 19.59 -6.43 12.00
C GLY A 283 19.71 -7.96 11.85
N LEU A 284 19.58 -8.53 10.66
CA LEU A 284 19.67 -9.98 10.48
C LEU A 284 20.34 -10.30 9.16
N ARG A 285 21.62 -10.70 9.22
CA ARG A 285 22.07 -11.72 8.28
C ARG A 285 21.20 -12.95 8.59
N PRO A 286 20.45 -13.50 7.62
CA PRO A 286 19.81 -14.77 7.86
C PRO A 286 20.93 -15.75 8.21
N TYR A 287 20.85 -16.35 9.39
CA TYR A 287 21.55 -17.59 9.72
C TYR A 287 20.93 -18.72 8.86
N SER A 288 20.90 -18.54 7.55
CA SER A 288 20.51 -19.55 6.60
C SER A 288 21.77 -20.36 6.32
N LYS A 289 21.77 -21.61 6.78
CA LYS A 289 22.69 -22.62 6.21
C LYS A 289 22.54 -22.53 4.69
N LYS A 290 23.67 -22.34 4.01
CA LYS A 290 23.84 -22.23 2.55
C LYS A 290 22.72 -22.93 1.77
N VAL A 291 21.80 -22.15 1.22
CA VAL A 291 21.09 -22.56 0.01
C VAL A 291 21.83 -21.88 -1.14
N ARG A 292 22.61 -22.66 -1.89
CA ARG A 292 23.19 -22.21 -3.16
C ARG A 292 22.03 -21.95 -4.12
N SER A 293 21.69 -20.70 -4.37
CA SER A 293 20.85 -20.33 -5.51
C SER A 293 21.75 -20.02 -6.70
N SER A 294 21.59 -20.81 -7.76
CA SER A 294 22.11 -20.55 -9.09
C SER A 294 21.50 -19.25 -9.62
N GLY A 295 22.33 -18.22 -9.80
CA GLY A 295 21.96 -16.99 -10.45
C GLY A 295 21.53 -17.22 -11.91
N GLY A 296 20.49 -16.49 -12.33
CA GLY A 296 20.06 -16.39 -13.72
C GLY A 296 18.80 -17.18 -14.03
N ARG A 297 17.61 -16.59 -13.76
CA ARG A 297 16.35 -16.97 -14.42
C ARG A 297 15.13 -16.05 -14.17
N PHE A 298 15.34 -14.76 -13.87
CA PHE A 298 14.23 -13.81 -13.55
C PHE A 298 13.25 -13.58 -14.72
N ALA A 299 13.71 -13.66 -15.97
CA ALA A 299 12.85 -13.41 -17.14
C ALA A 299 12.08 -14.65 -17.68
N ARG A 300 12.46 -15.88 -17.31
CA ARG A 300 12.04 -17.09 -18.06
C ARG A 300 10.83 -17.84 -17.47
N ASN A 301 10.39 -17.53 -16.25
CA ASN A 301 9.36 -18.32 -15.56
C ASN A 301 8.01 -17.62 -15.34
N ARG A 302 7.82 -16.36 -15.75
CA ARG A 302 6.53 -15.65 -15.62
C ARG A 302 5.38 -16.45 -16.30
N ARG A 303 5.55 -16.90 -17.54
CA ARG A 303 4.53 -17.66 -18.31
C ARG A 303 4.12 -19.02 -17.71
N GLN A 304 5.02 -19.70 -17.01
CA GLN A 304 4.71 -21.02 -16.42
C GLN A 304 3.93 -20.90 -15.11
N ALA A 305 4.17 -19.85 -14.31
CA ALA A 305 3.37 -19.57 -13.11
C ALA A 305 1.92 -19.19 -13.45
N PHE A 306 1.71 -18.46 -14.56
CA PHE A 306 0.39 -18.03 -15.02
C PHE A 306 -0.56 -19.17 -15.40
N GLY A 307 -0.04 -20.32 -15.86
CA GLY A 307 -0.88 -21.47 -16.21
C GLY A 307 -1.43 -22.24 -15.00
N ALA A 308 -0.77 -22.17 -13.84
CA ALA A 308 -1.15 -22.93 -12.65
C ALA A 308 -2.15 -22.19 -11.74
N LEU A 309 -2.15 -20.85 -11.76
CA LEU A 309 -3.02 -20.02 -10.90
C LEU A 309 -4.49 -20.00 -11.37
N GLN A 310 -4.75 -20.17 -12.68
CA GLN A 310 -6.13 -20.26 -13.20
C GLN A 310 -6.91 -21.50 -12.71
N THR A 311 -6.22 -22.52 -12.20
CA THR A 311 -6.85 -23.78 -11.78
C THR A 311 -7.23 -23.81 -10.29
N ILE A 312 -6.71 -22.89 -9.47
CA ILE A 312 -6.81 -22.97 -8.00
C ILE A 312 -7.88 -22.02 -7.41
N GLY A 313 -8.24 -20.95 -8.12
CA GLY A 313 -9.01 -19.81 -7.58
C GLY A 313 -10.54 -19.89 -7.50
N ARG A 314 -11.18 -21.08 -7.49
CA ARG A 314 -12.67 -21.14 -7.37
C ARG A 314 -13.24 -21.95 -6.19
N PRO A 315 -12.66 -23.07 -5.73
CA PRO A 315 -13.30 -23.86 -4.66
C PRO A 315 -13.01 -23.37 -3.23
N ALA A 316 -11.88 -22.70 -3.00
CA ALA A 316 -11.42 -22.38 -1.62
C ALA A 316 -12.20 -21.23 -0.95
N PHE A 317 -12.87 -20.37 -1.73
CA PHE A 317 -13.54 -19.18 -1.20
C PHE A 317 -14.92 -19.48 -0.59
N GLN A 318 -15.61 -20.54 -1.01
CA GLN A 318 -16.92 -20.90 -0.44
C GLN A 318 -16.84 -21.41 1.01
N GLN A 319 -15.69 -21.95 1.44
CA GLN A 319 -15.54 -22.50 2.80
C GLN A 319 -15.25 -21.44 3.86
N VAL A 320 -14.74 -20.27 3.49
CA VAL A 320 -14.36 -19.23 4.48
C VAL A 320 -15.52 -18.26 4.77
N VAL A 321 -16.46 -18.10 3.83
CA VAL A 321 -17.63 -17.20 4.00
C VAL A 321 -18.83 -17.89 4.67
N PHE A 322 -18.95 -19.21 4.56
CA PHE A 322 -20.00 -19.99 5.22
C PHE A 322 -19.39 -21.08 6.11
N GLY A 323 -18.86 -20.68 7.26
CA GLY A 323 -18.51 -21.63 8.31
C GLY A 323 -19.77 -22.28 8.88
N ASP A 324 -19.88 -23.60 8.71
CA ASP A 324 -20.86 -24.43 9.42
C ASP A 324 -20.59 -24.41 10.92
N GLY A 325 -21.12 -23.41 11.62
CA GLY A 325 -21.32 -23.42 13.06
C GLY A 325 -22.55 -24.27 13.43
N PRO A 326 -22.57 -24.91 14.62
CA PRO A 326 -23.65 -25.82 15.00
C PRO A 326 -25.00 -25.09 15.02
N ARG A 327 -25.97 -25.62 14.26
CA ARG A 327 -27.35 -25.14 14.24
C ARG A 327 -27.99 -25.35 15.60
N ASN A 328 -27.97 -24.33 16.46
CA ASN A 328 -28.84 -24.28 17.63
C ASN A 328 -30.29 -24.09 17.16
N THR A 329 -31.04 -25.19 17.11
CA THR A 329 -32.49 -25.18 16.96
C THR A 329 -33.11 -24.57 18.22
N VAL A 330 -33.53 -23.31 18.12
CA VAL A 330 -34.45 -22.72 19.09
C VAL A 330 -35.85 -23.23 18.77
N GLN A 331 -36.37 -24.14 19.60
CA GLN A 331 -37.80 -24.49 19.58
C GLN A 331 -38.61 -23.30 20.14
N PRO A 332 -39.73 -22.89 19.52
CA PRO A 332 -40.59 -21.89 20.09
C PRO A 332 -41.41 -22.51 21.23
N SER A 333 -41.24 -21.99 22.44
CA SER A 333 -42.07 -22.31 23.59
C SER A 333 -43.50 -21.84 23.33
N ARG A 334 -44.44 -22.79 23.27
CA ARG A 334 -45.86 -22.51 23.50
C ARG A 334 -46.04 -22.27 24.99
N HIS A 335 -46.51 -21.09 25.37
CA HIS A 335 -47.54 -20.83 26.39
C HIS A 335 -47.88 -19.33 26.38
#